data_AF-A0A946QMI9-F1
#
_entry.id   AF-A0A946QMI9-F1
#
_cell.length_a   1.000
_cell.length_b   1.000
_cell.length_c   1.000
_cell.angle_alpha   90.00
_cell.angle_beta   90.00
_cell.angle_gamma   90.00
#
_symmetry.space_group_name_H-M   'P 1'
#
loop_
_entity.id
_entity.type
_entity.pdbx_description
1 polymer ?
#
loop_
_entity_poly.entity_id
_entity_poly.type
_entity_poly.pdbx_seq_one_letter_code
_entity_poly.pdbx_strand_id
1 'polypeptide(L)'
;MSDSPFKDDDFVYVDTDKKVAIGLVEWDKDGNVKPKDWPFEPRPVDPDKPKSNRKPRKRTYIWGSYLTMKKLYKLEGKVKDKDTDDYITLDDAIGKLQENPYWN
;
A
#
# COMPACT_ATOMS: atom_id res chain seq x y z
N MET A 1 1.61 -18.58 12.28
CA MET A 1 1.39 -18.81 10.84
C MET A 1 0.41 -17.76 10.37
N SER A 2 0.83 -16.84 9.50
CA SER A 2 -0.06 -15.83 8.91
C SER A 2 -0.95 -16.52 7.89
N ASP A 3 -2.27 -16.59 8.14
CA ASP A 3 -3.28 -17.08 7.21
C ASP A 3 -3.51 -16.08 6.06
N SER A 4 -2.44 -15.78 5.30
CA SER A 4 -2.59 -15.09 4.03
C SER A 4 -2.98 -16.13 2.97
N PRO A 5 -4.07 -15.94 2.22
CA PRO A 5 -4.52 -16.91 1.21
C PRO A 5 -3.63 -16.97 -0.04
N PHE A 6 -2.56 -16.17 -0.11
CA PHE A 6 -1.65 -16.06 -1.26
C PHE A 6 -0.22 -16.42 -0.85
N LYS A 7 0.53 -17.05 -1.75
CA LYS A 7 1.98 -17.28 -1.59
C LYS A 7 2.75 -16.05 -2.04
N ASP A 8 3.96 -15.88 -1.50
CA ASP A 8 4.83 -14.74 -1.80
C ASP A 8 5.18 -14.58 -3.29
N ASP A 9 5.26 -15.70 -4.02
CA ASP A 9 5.56 -15.74 -5.46
C ASP A 9 4.33 -15.51 -6.36
N ASP A 10 3.12 -15.53 -5.79
CA ASP A 10 1.89 -15.36 -6.55
C ASP A 10 1.72 -13.89 -7.01
N PHE A 11 1.24 -13.68 -8.23
CA PHE A 11 0.86 -12.35 -8.70
C PHE A 11 -0.58 -12.03 -8.31
N VAL A 12 -0.80 -10.88 -7.67
CA VAL A 12 -2.08 -10.52 -7.05
C VAL A 12 -2.46 -9.07 -7.39
N TYR A 13 -3.75 -8.82 -7.62
CA TYR A 13 -4.30 -7.46 -7.66
C TYR A 13 -4.47 -6.91 -6.25
N VAL A 14 -4.14 -5.63 -6.08
CA VAL A 14 -4.10 -5.00 -4.76
C VAL A 14 -4.88 -3.70 -4.76
N ASP A 15 -5.70 -3.56 -3.73
CA ASP A 15 -6.37 -2.32 -3.36
C ASP A 15 -5.43 -1.53 -2.43
N THR A 16 -4.88 -0.42 -2.92
CA THR A 16 -3.94 0.42 -2.15
C THR A 16 -4.62 1.17 -1.01
N ASP A 17 -5.90 1.47 -1.17
CA ASP A 17 -6.67 2.30 -0.23
C ASP A 17 -7.09 1.45 0.97
N LYS A 18 -7.56 0.22 0.69
CA LYS A 18 -7.92 -0.77 1.71
C LYS A 18 -6.70 -1.55 2.22
N LYS A 19 -5.56 -1.47 1.52
CA LYS A 19 -4.34 -2.26 1.77
C LYS A 19 -4.63 -3.76 1.81
N VAL A 20 -5.43 -4.25 0.87
CA VAL A 20 -5.83 -5.66 0.80
C VAL A 20 -5.52 -6.25 -0.57
N ALA A 21 -5.02 -7.48 -0.56
CA ALA A 21 -4.90 -8.31 -1.74
C ALA A 21 -6.28 -8.84 -2.17
N ILE A 22 -6.71 -8.50 -3.38
CA ILE A 22 -8.07 -8.77 -3.87
C ILE A 22 -8.17 -10.19 -4.45
N GLY A 23 -7.15 -10.62 -5.18
CA GLY A 23 -7.17 -11.90 -5.89
C GLY A 23 -6.06 -12.04 -6.92
N LEU A 24 -5.83 -13.27 -7.37
CA LEU A 24 -4.76 -13.60 -8.32
C LEU A 24 -4.93 -12.86 -9.65
N VAL A 25 -3.79 -12.57 -10.28
CA VAL A 25 -3.73 -11.92 -11.59
C VAL A 25 -4.22 -12.86 -12.67
N GLU A 26 -5.11 -12.36 -13.53
CA GLU A 26 -5.53 -13.05 -14.73
C GLU A 26 -4.62 -12.68 -15.89
N TRP A 27 -4.07 -13.71 -16.54
CA TRP A 27 -3.19 -13.55 -17.69
C TRP A 27 -3.95 -13.78 -18.99
N ASP A 28 -3.68 -12.95 -19.99
CA ASP A 28 -4.10 -13.15 -21.36
C ASP A 28 -3.28 -14.23 -22.06
N LYS A 29 -3.80 -14.75 -23.18
CA LYS A 29 -3.12 -15.75 -24.02
C LYS A 29 -1.76 -15.27 -24.55
N ASP A 30 -1.60 -13.94 -24.63
CA ASP A 30 -0.37 -13.28 -25.07
C ASP A 30 0.63 -13.03 -23.92
N GLY A 31 0.33 -13.51 -22.71
CA GLY A 31 1.18 -13.32 -21.53
C GLY A 31 1.09 -11.93 -20.90
N ASN A 32 0.13 -11.09 -21.34
CA ASN A 32 -0.15 -9.80 -20.74
C ASN A 32 -1.11 -9.93 -19.56
N VAL A 33 -1.04 -9.00 -18.61
CA VAL A 33 -1.98 -8.96 -17.48
C VAL A 33 -3.29 -8.32 -17.91
N LYS A 34 -4.40 -8.99 -17.63
CA LYS A 34 -5.73 -8.38 -17.78
C LYS A 34 -5.91 -7.26 -16.75
N PRO A 35 -6.23 -6.03 -17.14
CA PRO A 35 -6.50 -4.98 -16.16
C PRO A 35 -7.80 -5.27 -15.42
N LYS A 36 -7.75 -5.24 -14.08
CA LYS A 36 -8.95 -5.33 -13.22
C LYS A 36 -9.43 -3.92 -12.88
N ASP A 37 -10.62 -3.56 -13.35
CA ASP A 37 -11.20 -2.23 -13.15
C ASP A 37 -11.48 -1.97 -11.67
N TRP A 38 -11.10 -0.78 -11.21
CA TRP A 38 -11.45 -0.28 -9.88
C TRP A 38 -12.94 0.10 -9.86
N PRO A 39 -13.73 -0.29 -8.83
CA PRO A 39 -15.13 0.11 -8.71
C PRO A 39 -15.20 1.63 -8.64
N PHE A 40 -15.69 2.23 -9.71
CA PHE A 40 -15.79 3.68 -9.83
C PHE A 40 -16.92 4.17 -8.92
N GLU A 41 -16.57 4.70 -7.76
CA GLU A 41 -17.50 5.50 -6.97
C GLU A 41 -17.56 6.91 -7.57
N PRO A 42 -18.72 7.33 -8.12
CA PRO A 42 -18.86 8.69 -8.61
C PRO A 42 -18.69 9.65 -7.43
N ARG A 43 -17.65 10.49 -7.49
CA ARG A 43 -17.48 11.58 -6.52
C ARG A 43 -18.73 12.47 -6.54
N PRO A 44 -19.24 12.90 -5.37
CA PRO A 44 -20.36 13.83 -5.31
C PRO A 44 -20.00 15.09 -6.09
N VAL A 45 -20.88 15.47 -7.01
CA VAL A 45 -20.70 16.66 -7.84
C VAL A 45 -21.14 17.87 -7.02
N ASP A 46 -20.18 18.73 -6.67
CA ASP A 46 -20.47 20.06 -6.12
C ASP A 46 -21.26 20.88 -7.16
N PRO A 47 -22.46 21.38 -6.84
CA PRO A 47 -23.26 22.17 -7.78
C PRO A 47 -22.61 23.53 -8.11
N ASP A 48 -21.73 24.04 -7.25
CA ASP A 48 -21.10 25.37 -7.38
C ASP A 48 -19.77 25.35 -8.17
N LYS A 49 -19.28 24.17 -8.59
CA LYS A 49 -18.04 24.07 -9.39
C LYS A 49 -18.35 23.93 -10.88
N PRO A 50 -17.62 24.64 -11.76
CA PRO A 50 -17.78 24.48 -13.19
C PRO A 50 -17.49 23.02 -13.57
N LYS A 51 -18.46 22.38 -14.25
CA LYS A 51 -18.33 21.00 -14.73
C LYS A 51 -17.08 20.91 -15.61
N SER A 52 -16.06 20.21 -15.12
CA SER A 52 -14.92 19.87 -15.96
C SER A 52 -15.38 18.88 -17.03
N ASN A 53 -15.24 19.22 -18.31
CA ASN A 53 -15.56 18.34 -19.44
C ASN A 53 -14.67 17.09 -19.55
N ARG A 54 -13.70 16.91 -18.64
CA ARG A 54 -12.81 15.75 -18.65
C ARG A 54 -13.51 14.59 -17.95
N LYS A 55 -13.82 13.55 -18.74
CA LYS A 55 -14.29 12.26 -18.21
C LYS A 55 -13.28 11.76 -17.16
N PRO A 56 -13.74 11.32 -15.98
CA PRO A 56 -12.85 10.79 -14.96
C PRO A 56 -12.12 9.56 -15.51
N ARG A 57 -10.79 9.53 -15.39
CA ARG A 57 -9.99 8.37 -15.80
C ARG A 57 -10.40 7.18 -14.93
N LYS A 58 -10.83 6.10 -15.56
CA LYS A 58 -11.03 4.81 -14.87
C LYS A 58 -9.69 4.38 -14.30
N ARG A 59 -9.66 4.09 -13.00
CA ARG A 59 -8.49 3.53 -12.33
C ARG A 59 -8.55 2.01 -12.45
N THR A 60 -7.39 1.39 -12.55
CA THR A 60 -7.22 -0.07 -12.54
C THR A 60 -6.51 -0.42 -11.25
N TYR A 61 -6.81 -1.59 -10.70
CA TYR A 61 -6.04 -2.13 -9.58
C TYR A 61 -4.58 -2.33 -9.96
N ILE A 62 -3.68 -1.99 -9.04
CA ILE A 62 -2.26 -2.26 -9.19
C ILE A 62 -2.06 -3.77 -9.02
N TRP A 63 -1.11 -4.33 -9.76
CA TRP A 63 -0.77 -5.75 -9.68
C TRP A 63 0.75 -5.93 -9.53
N GLY A 64 1.15 -7.04 -8.94
CA GLY A 64 2.55 -7.40 -8.72
C GLY A 64 2.65 -8.70 -7.92
N SER A 65 3.87 -9.13 -7.62
CA SER A 65 4.05 -10.28 -6.74
C SER A 65 3.58 -9.96 -5.32
N TYR A 66 2.99 -10.95 -4.65
CA TYR A 66 2.45 -10.78 -3.31
C TYR A 66 3.54 -10.28 -2.34
N LEU A 67 4.76 -10.81 -2.44
CA LEU A 67 5.90 -10.37 -1.63
C LEU A 67 6.21 -8.87 -1.79
N THR A 68 6.22 -8.36 -3.02
CA THR A 68 6.55 -6.95 -3.29
C THR A 68 5.43 -6.04 -2.82
N MET A 69 4.18 -6.42 -3.12
CA MET A 69 3.02 -5.63 -2.73
C MET A 69 2.79 -5.62 -1.23
N LYS A 70 3.03 -6.75 -0.55
CA LYS A 70 3.00 -6.87 0.92
C LYS A 70 4.02 -5.94 1.58
N LYS A 71 5.22 -5.80 1.01
CA LYS A 71 6.25 -4.87 1.50
C LYS A 71 5.89 -3.41 1.21
N LEU A 72 5.54 -3.08 -0.04
CA LEU A 72 5.29 -1.69 -0.47
C LEU A 72 4.04 -1.09 0.18
N TYR A 73 2.94 -1.85 0.21
CA TYR A 73 1.64 -1.36 0.68
C TYR A 73 1.28 -1.84 2.09
N LYS A 74 2.19 -2.58 2.75
CA LYS A 74 2.01 -3.07 4.12
C LYS A 74 0.68 -3.81 4.33
N LEU A 75 0.34 -4.68 3.38
CA LEU A 75 -0.98 -5.32 3.28
C LEU A 75 -1.41 -6.09 4.54
N GLU A 76 -0.44 -6.60 5.29
CA GLU A 76 -0.72 -7.38 6.50
C GLU A 76 -0.66 -6.55 7.79
N GLY A 77 -0.45 -5.22 7.71
CA GLY A 77 -0.31 -4.34 8.88
C GLY A 77 0.87 -4.67 9.82
N LYS A 78 1.65 -5.71 9.51
CA LYS A 78 2.76 -6.25 10.32
C LYS A 78 4.13 -5.74 9.93
N VAL A 79 4.23 -4.97 8.84
CA VAL A 79 5.48 -4.30 8.49
C VAL A 79 5.56 -3.07 9.38
N LYS A 80 6.18 -3.23 10.56
CA LYS A 80 6.72 -2.11 11.31
C LYS A 80 7.66 -1.36 10.39
N ASP A 81 7.45 -0.06 10.28
CA ASP A 81 8.42 0.80 9.61
C ASP A 81 9.75 0.61 10.31
N LYS A 82 10.77 0.15 9.59
CA LYS A 82 12.14 0.08 10.14
C LYS A 82 12.57 1.44 10.67
N ASP A 83 12.11 2.51 10.02
CA ASP A 83 12.36 3.88 10.44
C ASP A 83 11.69 4.21 11.80
N THR A 84 10.65 3.46 12.21
CA THR A 84 9.97 3.70 13.50
C THR A 84 10.67 3.02 14.67
N ASP A 85 11.32 1.87 14.44
CA ASP A 85 11.97 1.10 15.50
C ASP A 85 13.29 1.76 15.99
N ASP A 86 13.87 2.69 15.21
CA ASP A 86 15.06 3.47 15.59
C ASP A 86 14.73 4.78 16.32
N TYR A 87 13.45 5.14 16.48
CA TYR A 87 13.08 6.31 17.29
C TYR A 87 13.17 5.99 18.78
N ILE A 88 14.22 6.51 19.41
CA ILE A 88 14.30 6.62 20.85
C ILE A 88 13.26 7.66 21.31
N THR A 89 12.51 7.36 22.38
CA THR A 89 11.56 8.33 22.94
C THR A 89 12.30 9.55 23.49
N LEU A 90 11.63 10.71 23.57
CA LEU A 90 12.26 11.95 24.04
C LEU A 90 12.87 11.77 25.45
N ASP A 91 12.15 11.08 26.34
CA ASP A 91 12.60 10.83 27.71
C ASP A 91 13.84 9.92 27.75
N ASP A 92 13.86 8.86 26.94
CA ASP A 92 15.04 7.99 26.81
C ASP A 92 16.24 8.73 26.18
N ALA A 93 15.99 9.66 25.26
CA ALA A 93 17.04 10.48 24.65
C ALA A 93 17.63 11.47 25.66
N ILE A 94 16.80 12.08 26.52
CA ILE A 94 17.25 12.96 27.60
C ILE A 94 18.09 12.17 28.61
N GLY A 95 17.66 10.97 29.00
CA GLY A 95 18.42 10.09 29.91
C GLY A 95 19.80 9.74 29.34
N LYS A 96 19.86 9.33 28.07
CA LYS A 96 21.13 9.04 27.39
C LYS A 96 22.06 10.25 27.28
N LEU A 97 21.50 11.45 27.09
CA LEU A 97 22.26 12.70 27.00
C LEU A 97 22.84 13.13 28.35
N GLN A 98 22.16 12.80 29.46
CA GLN A 98 22.68 13.00 30.81
C GLN A 98 23.80 12.01 31.16
N GLU A 99 23.67 10.75 30.73
CA GLU A 99 24.66 9.69 30.99
C GLU A 99 25.91 9.83 30.12
N ASN A 100 25.75 10.15 28.84
CA ASN A 100 26.84 10.32 27.88
C ASN A 100 26.68 11.66 27.15
N PRO A 101 27.22 12.76 27.70
CA PRO A 101 27.07 14.10 27.13
C PRO A 101 27.71 14.27 25.75
N TYR A 102 28.68 13.42 25.41
CA TYR A 102 29.37 13.40 24.13
C TYR A 102 29.27 12.00 23.53
N TRP A 103 28.77 11.95 22.30
CA TRP A 103 28.83 10.78 21.45
C TRP A 103 30.05 10.92 20.52
N ASN A 104 30.91 9.91 20.47
CA ASN A 104 31.92 9.76 19.41
C ASN A 104 31.35 8.88 18.30
#